data_AF-A0A438D8S8-F1
#
_entry.id   AF-A0A438D8S8-F1
#
_cell.length_a   1.000
_cell.length_b   1.000
_cell.length_c   1.000
_cell.angle_alpha   90.00
_cell.angle_beta   90.00
_cell.angle_gamma   90.00
#
_symmetry.space_group_name_H-M   'P 1'
#
loop_
_entity.id
_entity.type
_entity.pdbx_description
1 polymer ?
#
loop_
_entity_poly.entity_id
_entity_poly.type
_entity_poly.pdbx_seq_one_letter_code
_entity_poly.pdbx_strand_id
1 'polypeptide(L)'
;MPADKKPKFLDSETSEFMKVIDFYICSQSDVFVPAISGLFYANVAGKRIATGKNQILVPATISEATASASDFISSYISKKNHLAYSCFC
;
A
#
# COMPACT_ATOMS: atom_id res chain seq x y z
N MET A 1 16.80 -11.27 -6.07
CA MET A 1 15.80 -11.96 -6.92
C MET A 1 16.39 -13.27 -7.41
N PRO A 2 15.71 -14.41 -7.25
CA PRO A 2 16.19 -15.71 -7.77
C PRO A 2 16.51 -15.61 -9.26
N ALA A 3 17.59 -16.25 -9.71
CA ALA A 3 18.07 -16.14 -11.09
C ALA A 3 16.99 -16.57 -12.11
N ASP A 4 16.20 -17.57 -11.75
CA ASP A 4 15.16 -18.19 -12.58
C ASP A 4 13.93 -17.29 -12.74
N LYS A 5 13.76 -16.31 -11.84
CA LYS A 5 12.68 -15.32 -11.91
C LYS A 5 13.08 -14.06 -12.69
N LYS A 6 14.37 -13.87 -12.98
CA LYS A 6 14.87 -12.72 -13.75
C LYS A 6 14.15 -12.50 -15.09
N PRO A 7 13.90 -13.52 -15.92
CA PRO A 7 13.27 -13.32 -17.23
C PRO A 7 11.89 -12.66 -17.12
N LYS A 8 11.11 -13.02 -16.09
CA LYS A 8 9.76 -12.52 -15.84
C LYS A 8 9.69 -11.02 -15.50
N PHE A 9 10.81 -10.42 -15.09
CA PHE A 9 10.88 -9.00 -14.71
C PHE A 9 11.81 -8.17 -15.59
N LEU A 10 12.58 -8.80 -16.49
CA LEU A 10 13.49 -8.13 -17.42
C LEU A 10 12.78 -7.66 -18.70
N ASP A 11 11.60 -8.20 -18.96
CA ASP A 11 10.77 -7.80 -20.08
C ASP A 11 9.80 -6.69 -19.63
N SER A 12 10.07 -5.46 -20.07
CA SER A 12 9.33 -4.25 -19.66
C SER A 12 7.87 -4.24 -20.11
N GLU A 13 7.50 -5.13 -21.04
CA GLU A 13 6.12 -5.31 -21.50
C GLU A 13 5.33 -6.27 -20.59
N THR A 14 5.98 -6.88 -19.59
CA THR A 14 5.30 -7.82 -18.68
C THR A 14 4.51 -7.10 -17.59
N SER A 15 3.29 -7.56 -17.36
CA SER A 15 2.39 -7.10 -16.28
C SER A 15 3.04 -7.15 -14.88
N GLU A 16 4.02 -8.02 -14.67
CA GLU A 16 4.61 -8.25 -13.35
C GLU A 16 5.69 -7.25 -13.00
N PHE A 17 6.46 -6.77 -13.98
CA PHE A 17 7.39 -5.66 -13.78
C PHE A 17 6.63 -4.38 -13.43
N MET A 18 5.54 -4.08 -14.15
CA MET A 18 4.68 -2.93 -13.85
C MET A 18 4.10 -2.99 -12.43
N LYS A 19 3.57 -4.15 -12.00
CA LYS A 19 3.08 -4.32 -10.61
C LYS A 19 4.14 -4.05 -9.53
N VAL A 20 5.40 -4.41 -9.79
CA VAL A 20 6.49 -4.14 -8.85
C VAL A 20 6.82 -2.66 -8.78
N ILE A 21 6.80 -1.97 -9.93
CA ILE A 21 6.97 -0.51 -9.98
C ILE A 21 5.82 0.18 -9.22
N ASP A 22 4.57 -0.18 -9.52
CA ASP A 22 3.39 0.36 -8.84
C ASP A 22 3.50 0.15 -7.33
N PHE A 23 3.84 -1.07 -6.90
CA PHE A 23 4.06 -1.38 -5.49
C PHE A 23 5.13 -0.50 -4.85
N TYR A 24 6.27 -0.31 -5.52
CA TYR A 24 7.37 0.51 -5.02
C TYR A 24 6.96 1.97 -4.88
N ILE A 25 6.36 2.56 -5.92
CA ILE A 25 5.92 3.95 -5.93
C ILE A 25 4.88 4.19 -4.82
N CYS A 26 3.84 3.34 -4.76
CA CYS A 26 2.80 3.44 -3.71
C CYS A 26 3.36 3.24 -2.29
N SER A 27 4.44 2.46 -2.13
CA SER A 27 5.08 2.25 -0.83
C SER A 27 5.96 3.41 -0.38
N GLN A 28 6.49 4.21 -1.31
CA GLN A 28 7.41 5.32 -1.00
C GLN A 28 6.74 6.70 -0.98
N SER A 29 5.53 6.84 -1.55
CA SER A 29 4.80 8.11 -1.57
C SER A 29 4.53 8.68 -0.17
N ASP A 30 4.31 9.99 -0.07
CA ASP A 30 3.97 10.62 1.21
C ASP A 30 2.58 10.20 1.68
N VAL A 31 1.60 10.15 0.78
CA VAL A 31 0.25 9.66 1.04
C VAL A 31 -0.08 8.53 0.05
N PHE A 32 -0.76 7.50 0.53
CA PHE A 32 -1.28 6.42 -0.31
C PHE A 32 -2.80 6.32 -0.16
N VAL A 33 -3.50 6.27 -1.31
CA VAL A 33 -4.95 6.14 -1.40
C VAL A 33 -5.27 4.89 -2.24
N PRO A 34 -5.73 3.78 -1.64
CA PRO A 34 -6.08 2.59 -2.39
C PRO A 34 -7.43 2.78 -3.10
N ALA A 35 -7.49 2.40 -4.38
CA ALA A 35 -8.75 2.41 -5.13
C ALA A 35 -9.70 1.27 -4.70
N ILE A 36 -9.13 0.10 -4.35
CA ILE A 36 -9.87 -1.09 -3.93
C ILE A 36 -9.19 -1.76 -2.74
N SER A 37 -9.98 -2.46 -1.94
CA SER A 37 -9.44 -3.40 -0.95
C SER A 37 -8.87 -4.64 -1.66
N GLY A 38 -7.82 -5.24 -1.11
CA GLY A 38 -7.24 -6.48 -1.66
C GLY A 38 -5.77 -6.67 -1.32
N LEU A 39 -5.16 -7.68 -1.96
CA LEU A 39 -3.79 -8.09 -1.66
C LEU A 39 -2.75 -7.01 -1.96
N PHE A 40 -2.92 -6.24 -3.04
CA PHE A 40 -2.01 -5.15 -3.37
C PHE A 40 -2.01 -4.07 -2.29
N TYR A 41 -3.20 -3.64 -1.85
CA TYR A 41 -3.35 -2.71 -0.73
C TYR A 41 -2.70 -3.26 0.55
N ALA A 42 -3.00 -4.50 0.93
CA ALA A 42 -2.40 -5.12 2.12
C ALA A 42 -0.86 -5.12 2.06
N ASN A 43 -0.28 -5.46 0.90
CA ASN A 43 1.17 -5.46 0.72
C ASN A 43 1.77 -4.05 0.81
N VAL A 44 1.18 -3.06 0.14
CA VAL A 44 1.63 -1.65 0.22
C VAL A 44 1.53 -1.15 1.66
N ALA A 45 0.42 -1.43 2.34
CA ALA A 45 0.23 -1.06 3.75
C ALA A 45 1.30 -1.70 4.64
N GLY A 46 1.59 -2.99 4.45
CA GLY A 46 2.65 -3.69 5.17
C GLY A 46 4.02 -3.05 4.99
N LYS A 47 4.40 -2.72 3.75
CA LYS A 47 5.69 -2.06 3.48
C LYS A 47 5.75 -0.66 4.07
N ARG A 48 4.66 0.11 3.98
CA ARG A 48 4.55 1.45 4.55
C ARG A 48 4.63 1.43 6.08
N ILE A 49 3.99 0.47 6.75
CA ILE A 49 4.12 0.26 8.20
C ILE A 49 5.57 0.01 8.59
N ALA A 50 6.26 -0.87 7.87
CA ALA A 50 7.66 -1.19 8.12
C ALA A 50 8.60 0.02 7.98
N THR A 51 8.26 0.98 7.12
CA THR A 51 9.05 2.20 6.89
C THR A 51 8.50 3.43 7.62
N GLY A 52 7.47 3.28 8.46
CA GLY A 52 6.84 4.38 9.19
C GLY A 52 5.99 5.35 8.34
N LYS A 53 5.74 5.04 7.06
CA LYS A 53 4.96 5.86 6.12
C LYS A 53 3.45 5.62 6.27
N ASN A 54 2.93 5.81 7.48
CA ASN A 54 1.58 5.39 7.88
C ASN A 54 0.42 6.25 7.34
N GLN A 55 0.70 7.26 6.52
CA GLN A 55 -0.33 8.09 5.88
C GLN A 55 -1.01 7.29 4.76
N ILE A 56 -2.05 6.54 5.14
CA ILE A 56 -2.89 5.75 4.23
C ILE A 56 -4.34 6.19 4.44
N LEU A 57 -4.94 6.76 3.39
CA LEU A 57 -6.32 7.27 3.41
C LEU A 57 -7.21 6.36 2.58
N VAL A 58 -8.26 5.79 3.18
CA VAL A 58 -9.21 4.93 2.49
C VAL A 58 -10.39 5.78 2.02
N PRO A 59 -10.69 5.83 0.70
CA PRO A 59 -11.83 6.58 0.19
C PRO A 59 -13.15 6.12 0.81
N ALA A 60 -14.03 7.08 1.09
CA ALA A 60 -15.40 6.83 1.51
C ALA A 60 -16.33 7.89 0.89
N THR A 61 -17.58 7.51 0.64
CA THR A 61 -18.64 8.46 0.29
C THR A 61 -19.05 9.25 1.52
N ILE A 62 -18.80 10.55 1.50
CA ILE A 62 -19.23 11.49 2.55
C ILE A 62 -20.53 12.17 2.14
N SER A 63 -21.44 12.36 3.10
CA SER A 63 -22.66 13.14 2.90
C SER A 63 -22.45 14.63 3.13
N GLU A 64 -21.37 15.00 3.82
CA GLU A 64 -20.99 16.37 4.13
C GLU A 64 -20.11 16.98 3.03
N ALA A 65 -20.12 18.30 2.89
CA ALA A 65 -19.32 19.01 1.88
C ALA A 65 -17.82 19.01 2.22
N THR A 66 -17.46 18.76 3.47
CA THR A 66 -16.09 18.75 3.99
C THR A 66 -15.92 17.61 4.99
N ALA A 67 -14.72 17.05 5.06
CA ALA A 67 -14.37 16.04 6.06
C ALA A 67 -12.87 16.11 6.36
N SER A 68 -12.46 15.69 7.57
CA SER A 68 -11.05 15.68 7.93
C SER A 68 -10.35 14.44 7.37
N ALA A 69 -9.13 14.60 6.85
CA ALA A 69 -8.33 13.47 6.37
C ALA A 69 -8.07 12.41 7.47
N SER A 70 -8.03 12.82 8.74
CA SER A 70 -7.88 11.91 9.89
C SER A 70 -8.97 10.85 9.96
N ASP A 71 -10.18 11.17 9.49
CA ASP A 71 -11.36 10.32 9.62
C ASP A 71 -11.32 9.13 8.64
N PHE A 72 -10.44 9.23 7.63
CA PHE A 72 -10.26 8.23 6.58
C PHE A 72 -8.96 7.46 6.73
N ILE A 73 -8.25 7.60 7.86
CA ILE A 73 -7.05 6.81 8.12
C ILE A 73 -7.41 5.32 8.13
N SER A 74 -6.67 4.56 7.34
CA SER A 74 -6.81 3.12 7.21
C SER A 74 -6.95 2.41 8.56
N SER A 75 -7.86 1.43 8.62
CA SER A 75 -8.03 0.56 9.78
C SER A 75 -6.77 -0.25 10.10
N TYR A 76 -5.94 -0.56 9.09
CA TYR A 76 -4.62 -1.17 9.30
C TYR A 76 -3.74 -0.31 10.20
N ILE A 77 -3.83 1.01 10.07
CA ILE A 77 -3.03 1.96 10.84
C ILE A 77 -3.69 2.25 12.19
N SER A 78 -4.96 2.68 12.18
CA SER A 78 -5.66 3.13 13.40
C SER A 78 -5.88 2.01 14.41
N LYS A 79 -6.18 0.78 13.95
CA LYS A 79 -6.40 -0.38 14.82
C LYS A 79 -5.16 -1.27 14.97
N LYS A 80 -4.05 -0.95 14.28
CA LYS A 80 -2.83 -1.75 14.23
C LYS A 80 -3.07 -3.25 13.96
N ASN A 81 -4.04 -3.57 13.10
CA ASN A 81 -4.48 -4.95 12.85
C ASN A 81 -3.81 -5.62 11.63
N HIS A 82 -2.84 -4.96 11.00
CA HIS A 82 -2.05 -5.55 9.92
C HIS A 82 -0.91 -6.42 10.46
N LEU A 83 -0.64 -7.58 9.83
CA LEU A 83 0.38 -8.53 10.28
C LEU A 83 1.79 -7.93 10.41
N ALA A 84 2.12 -6.91 9.60
CA ALA A 84 3.40 -6.21 9.69
C ALA A 84 3.71 -5.66 11.10
N TYR A 85 2.70 -5.27 11.89
CA TYR A 85 2.94 -4.84 13.28
C TYR A 85 3.49 -5.97 14.16
N SER A 86 3.26 -7.24 13.82
CA SER A 86 3.85 -8.37 14.56
C SER A 86 5.32 -8.65 14.18
N CYS A 87 5.80 -8.11 13.05
CA CYS A 87 7.15 -8.39 12.54
C CYS A 87 8.16 -7.27 12.84
N PHE A 88 7.68 -6.06 13.13
CA PHE A 88 8.51 -4.87 13.31
C PHE A 88 8.31 -4.22 14.70
N CYS A 89 7.68 -4.93 15.63
CA CYS A 89 7.56 -4.57 17.05
C CYS A 89 8.42 -5.52 17.89
#